data_AF-A0A9E4T0H2-F1
#
_entry.id   AF-A0A9E4T0H2-F1
#
_cell.length_a   1.000
_cell.length_b   1.000
_cell.length_c   1.000
_cell.angle_alpha   90.00
_cell.angle_beta   90.00
_cell.angle_gamma   90.00
#
_symmetry.space_group_name_H-M   'P 1'
#
loop_
_entity.id
_entity.type
_entity.pdbx_description
1 polymer ?
#
loop_
_entity_poly.entity_id
_entity_poly.type
_entity_poly.pdbx_seq_one_letter_code
_entity_poly.pdbx_strand_id
1 'polypeptide(L)'
;MAEAFSVTNEIIDPSLADVVKGNQDKVVGWMKGEPGAWGFLAGQAVYAVRTLAGRSLGDMERRLVWSRMWWWLEQVKASTNNPF
;
A
#
# COMPACT_ATOMS: atom_id res chain seq x y z
N MET A 1 1.69 30.33 5.74
CA MET A 1 0.72 29.30 6.18
C MET A 1 1.31 27.96 5.77
N ALA A 2 1.57 27.05 6.71
CA ALA A 2 2.01 25.70 6.37
C ALA A 2 0.80 24.95 5.80
N GLU A 3 0.93 24.44 4.57
CA GLU A 3 -0.07 23.55 3.99
C GLU A 3 -0.15 22.30 4.87
N ALA A 4 -1.33 22.04 5.44
CA ALA A 4 -1.53 20.86 6.27
C ALA A 4 -1.42 19.63 5.38
N PHE A 5 -0.37 18.82 5.56
CA PHE A 5 -0.19 17.56 4.85
C PHE A 5 -1.43 16.68 5.05
N SER A 6 -2.17 16.48 3.97
CA SER A 6 -3.33 15.60 3.91
C SER A 6 -2.95 14.34 3.17
N VAL A 7 -3.17 13.18 3.77
CA VAL A 7 -2.96 11.89 3.11
C VAL A 7 -4.04 11.73 2.04
N THR A 8 -3.66 11.89 0.78
CA THR A 8 -4.51 11.64 -0.40
C THR A 8 -3.96 10.49 -1.22
N ASN A 9 -4.79 9.88 -2.07
CA ASN A 9 -4.35 8.78 -2.94
C ASN A 9 -3.15 9.19 -3.80
N GLU A 10 -3.16 10.38 -4.38
CA GLU A 10 -2.09 10.90 -5.26
C GLU A 10 -0.75 11.00 -4.52
N ILE A 11 -0.78 11.43 -3.26
CA ILE A 11 0.43 11.60 -2.45
C ILE A 11 1.01 10.26 -2.03
N ILE A 12 0.17 9.28 -1.70
CA ILE A 12 0.64 7.97 -1.21
C ILE A 12 0.94 6.99 -2.34
N ASP A 13 0.41 7.20 -3.54
CA ASP A 13 0.52 6.25 -4.67
C ASP A 13 1.97 5.84 -4.98
N PRO A 14 2.94 6.78 -5.07
CA PRO A 14 4.33 6.42 -5.33
C PRO A 14 4.92 5.55 -4.22
N SER A 15 4.59 5.84 -2.96
CA SER A 15 5.05 5.05 -1.80
C SER A 15 4.45 3.65 -1.79
N LEU A 16 3.17 3.51 -2.16
CA LEU A 16 2.53 2.19 -2.22
C LEU A 16 3.06 1.36 -3.39
N ALA A 17 3.32 1.98 -4.54
CA ALA A 17 3.98 1.32 -5.66
C ALA A 17 5.38 0.83 -5.28
N ASP A 18 6.14 1.61 -4.50
CA ASP A 18 7.44 1.18 -3.98
C ASP A 18 7.32 0.00 -3.00
N VAL A 19 6.35 0.02 -2.10
CA VAL A 19 6.06 -1.13 -1.21
C VAL A 19 5.75 -2.39 -2.01
N VAL A 20 4.94 -2.31 -3.06
CA VAL A 20 4.68 -3.44 -3.95
C VAL A 20 5.98 -3.93 -4.58
N LYS A 21 6.76 -3.04 -5.20
CA LYS A 21 8.02 -3.38 -5.89
C LYS A 21 9.09 -3.95 -4.96
N GLY A 22 9.22 -3.44 -3.75
CA GLY A 22 10.20 -3.89 -2.77
C GLY A 22 9.84 -5.20 -2.07
N ASN A 23 8.58 -5.65 -2.16
CA ASN A 23 8.08 -6.81 -1.42
C ASN A 23 7.44 -7.87 -2.33
N GLN A 24 8.05 -8.13 -3.49
CA GLN A 24 7.51 -9.05 -4.50
C GLN A 24 7.21 -10.46 -3.97
N ASP A 25 8.06 -11.02 -3.10
CA ASP A 25 7.81 -12.30 -2.42
C ASP A 25 6.44 -12.31 -1.71
N LYS A 26 6.17 -11.25 -0.95
CA LYS A 26 4.93 -11.11 -0.19
C LYS A 26 3.73 -10.80 -1.08
N VAL A 27 3.93 -10.11 -2.20
CA VAL A 27 2.90 -9.90 -3.22
C VAL A 27 2.51 -11.24 -3.86
N VAL A 28 3.48 -12.09 -4.20
CA VAL A 28 3.22 -13.45 -4.71
C VAL A 28 2.54 -14.31 -3.64
N GLY A 29 3.00 -14.25 -2.39
CA GLY A 29 2.35 -14.92 -1.26
C GLY A 29 0.89 -14.49 -1.12
N TRP A 30 0.60 -13.19 -1.17
CA TRP A 30 -0.76 -12.67 -1.13
C TRP A 30 -1.62 -13.19 -2.28
N MET A 31 -1.11 -13.21 -3.51
CA MET A 31 -1.83 -13.75 -4.67
C MET A 31 -2.16 -15.24 -4.53
N LYS A 32 -1.32 -16.00 -3.80
CA LYS A 32 -1.54 -17.42 -3.47
C LYS A 32 -2.43 -17.63 -2.25
N GLY A 33 -2.87 -16.57 -1.57
CA GLY A 33 -3.64 -16.65 -0.33
C GLY A 33 -2.81 -17.01 0.91
N GLU A 34 -1.51 -16.72 0.91
CA GLU A 34 -0.64 -16.97 2.06
C GLU A 34 -1.09 -16.16 3.28
N PRO A 35 -1.34 -16.81 4.44
CA PRO A 35 -1.75 -16.11 5.65
C PRO A 35 -0.65 -15.14 6.10
N GLY A 36 -1.04 -13.92 6.45
CA GLY A 36 -0.12 -12.88 6.93
C GLY A 36 0.55 -12.06 5.83
N ALA A 37 0.53 -12.48 4.56
CA ALA A 37 1.08 -11.69 3.45
C ALA A 37 0.39 -10.33 3.31
N TRP A 38 -0.95 -10.30 3.40
CA TRP A 38 -1.71 -9.05 3.45
C TRP A 38 -1.32 -8.17 4.64
N GLY A 39 -1.28 -8.74 5.84
CA GLY A 39 -0.98 -7.99 7.06
C GLY A 39 0.41 -7.35 7.02
N PHE A 40 1.40 -8.06 6.48
CA PHE A 40 2.74 -7.54 6.26
C PHE A 40 2.74 -6.35 5.28
N LEU A 41 2.12 -6.51 4.10
CA LEU A 41 2.06 -5.48 3.06
C LEU A 41 1.30 -4.23 3.54
N ALA A 42 0.17 -4.42 4.23
CA ALA A 42 -0.60 -3.34 4.84
C ALA A 42 0.20 -2.61 5.93
N GLY A 43 1.00 -3.34 6.72
CA GLY A 43 1.90 -2.77 7.71
C GLY A 43 3.01 -1.92 7.08
N GLN A 44 3.64 -2.41 6.02
CA GLN A 44 4.67 -1.68 5.26
C GLN A 44 4.10 -0.41 4.61
N ALA A 45 2.91 -0.51 4.02
CA ALA A 45 2.20 0.65 3.47
C ALA A 45 1.95 1.75 4.51
N VAL A 46 1.43 1.38 5.70
CA VAL A 46 1.21 2.33 6.80
C VAL A 46 2.54 2.90 7.30
N TYR A 47 3.60 2.09 7.42
CA TYR A 47 4.92 2.56 7.83
C TYR A 47 5.52 3.58 6.85
N ALA A 48 5.43 3.31 5.55
CA ALA A 48 5.91 4.20 4.50
C ALA A 48 5.18 5.55 4.54
N VAL A 49 3.84 5.52 4.61
CA VAL A 49 3.02 6.74 4.64
C VAL A 49 3.20 7.51 5.95
N ARG A 50 3.38 6.82 7.09
CA ARG A 50 3.74 7.46 8.37
C ARG A 50 5.07 8.20 8.28
N THR A 51 6.05 7.61 7.61
CA THR A 51 7.38 8.22 7.40
C THR A 51 7.27 9.45 6.51
N LEU A 52 6.49 9.37 5.43
CA LEU A 52 6.19 10.50 4.55
C LEU A 52 5.47 11.64 5.29
N ALA A 53 4.49 11.32 6.12
CA ALA A 53 3.71 12.29 6.88
C ALA A 53 4.49 12.94 8.04
N GLY A 54 5.60 12.33 8.48
CA GLY A 54 6.37 12.77 9.66
C GLY A 54 5.62 12.66 10.98
N ARG A 55 4.46 11.97 11.01
CA ARG A 55 3.62 11.79 12.20
C ARG A 55 2.85 10.48 12.13
N SER A 56 2.29 10.07 13.27
CA SER A 56 1.32 8.98 13.32
C SER A 56 0.09 9.26 12.45
N LEU A 57 -0.36 8.24 11.72
CA LEU A 57 -1.59 8.29 10.94
C LEU A 57 -2.81 8.05 11.85
N GLY A 58 -3.87 8.82 11.65
CA GLY A 58 -5.19 8.59 12.23
C GLY A 58 -5.88 7.38 11.61
N ASP A 59 -6.99 6.94 12.20
CA ASP A 59 -7.75 5.77 11.74
C ASP A 59 -8.22 5.92 10.28
N MET A 60 -8.80 7.07 9.92
CA MET A 60 -9.25 7.33 8.54
C MET A 60 -8.12 7.25 7.52
N GLU A 61 -6.94 7.79 7.87
CA GLU A 61 -5.76 7.76 7.01
C GLU A 61 -5.24 6.33 6.85
N ARG A 62 -5.23 5.52 7.92
CA ARG A 62 -4.84 4.11 7.82
C ARG A 62 -5.81 3.32 6.95
N ARG A 63 -7.11 3.56 7.08
CA ARG A 63 -8.12 2.92 6.21
C ARG A 63 -7.91 3.30 4.75
N LEU A 64 -7.63 4.57 4.45
CA LEU A 64 -7.31 5.02 3.10
C LEU A 64 -6.08 4.28 2.54
N VAL A 65 -5.00 4.19 3.34
CA VAL A 65 -3.78 3.46 2.97
C VAL A 65 -4.08 1.99 2.70
N TRP A 66 -4.88 1.33 3.54
CA TRP A 66 -5.27 -0.06 3.33
C TRP A 66 -6.10 -0.24 2.07
N SER A 67 -7.15 0.55 1.87
CA SER A 67 -7.99 0.50 0.68
C SER A 67 -7.16 0.71 -0.59
N ARG A 68 -6.23 1.68 -0.56
CA ARG A 68 -5.37 1.98 -1.71
C ARG A 68 -4.32 0.89 -1.96
N MET A 69 -3.74 0.32 -0.91
CA MET A 69 -2.79 -0.80 -1.03
C MET A 69 -3.47 -2.05 -1.58
N TRP A 70 -4.69 -2.35 -1.13
CA TRP A 70 -5.48 -3.45 -1.68
C TRP A 70 -5.73 -3.27 -3.17
N TRP A 71 -6.13 -2.06 -3.59
CA TRP A 71 -6.30 -1.74 -5.02
C TRP A 71 -5.02 -1.99 -5.83
N TRP A 72 -3.86 -1.57 -5.34
CA TRP A 72 -2.59 -1.83 -6.01
C TRP A 72 -2.29 -3.31 -6.21
N LEU A 73 -2.56 -4.14 -5.19
CA LEU A 73 -2.38 -5.58 -5.27
C LEU A 73 -3.32 -6.23 -6.29
N GLU A 74 -4.58 -5.79 -6.33
CA GLU A 74 -5.56 -6.23 -7.33
C GLU A 74 -5.11 -5.85 -8.76
N GLN A 75 -4.54 -4.65 -8.96
CA GLN A 75 -4.00 -4.24 -10.26
C GLN A 75 -2.82 -5.12 -10.71
N VAL A 76 -1.91 -5.46 -9.80
CA VAL A 76 -0.78 -6.35 -10.09
C VAL A 76 -1.28 -7.75 -10.43
N LYS A 77 -2.24 -8.27 -9.67
CA LYS A 77 -2.85 -9.58 -9.92
C LYS A 77 -3.57 -9.62 -11.26
N ALA A 78 -4.35 -8.59 -11.59
CA ALA A 78 -5.01 -8.47 -12.89
C ALA A 78 -4.00 -8.44 -14.04
N SER A 79 -2.90 -7.69 -13.88
CA SER A 79 -1.81 -7.61 -14.86
C SER A 79 -1.08 -8.94 -15.03
N THR A 80 -0.94 -9.72 -13.96
CA THR A 80 -0.28 -11.04 -13.98
C THR A 80 -1.18 -12.12 -14.58
N ASN A 81 -2.49 -12.03 -14.34
CA ASN A 81 -3.49 -13.00 -14.80
C ASN A 81 -4.06 -12.67 -16.19
N ASN A 82 -3.56 -11.63 -16.85
CA ASN A 82 -3.87 -11.33 -18.23
C ASN A 82 -2.72 -11.87 -19.11
N PRO A 83 -2.76 -13.14 -19.54
CA PRO A 83 -1.89 -13.58 -20.62
C PRO A 83 -2.30 -12.77 -21.85
N PHE A 84 -1.33 -12.14 -22.50
CA PHE A 84 -1.54 -11.72 -23.89
C PHE A 84 -1.91 -12.94 -24.74
#